data_AF-A0A9Q9W8R4-F1
#
_entry.id   AF-A0A9Q9W8R4-F1
#
_cell.length_a   1.000
_cell.length_b   1.000
_cell.length_c   1.000
_cell.angle_alpha   90.00
_cell.angle_beta   90.00
_cell.angle_gamma   90.00
#
_symmetry.space_group_name_H-M   'P 1'
#
loop_
_entity.id
_entity.type
_entity.pdbx_description
1 polymer ?
#
loop_
_entity_poly.entity_id
_entity_poly.type
_entity_poly.pdbx_seq_one_letter_code
_entity_poly.pdbx_strand_id
1 'polypeptide(L)'
;MCGDTTKVQKAEDFKHIYQTCWREMISCHAHNTLEEKRYSAPLILPFADDVKKVHIYLKEKQQEYYSTLFNAPNTKTWAKLAKVTLAQMIIFNRKRQGEACLMPVQSFESRDKSTLNIDIADSLSEVEQALCKYFSRVEIRGKRGRKIAVLLAPEMIKSMELLVKTHEVCGVPKENIYMFAIPGCETSFRGSDCLRCFAMECGAKCPKALSSTKLRKHISTMSRVLNMNDTEMDQLADFLGHDIRIHRKYYRLPEGTLQLAKITKVLMAMEQGRLNEFRGKGLDQISINPTKCVEPDAGMESETEHSHDVTSSEPGTSGVNSSRPVNTNEGSPEGTREVMKVTSGKEPVQ
;
A
#
# COMPACT_ATOMS: atom_id res chain seq x y z
N MET A 1 -40.77 44.94 11.44
CA MET A 1 -39.93 44.59 10.27
C MET A 1 -40.51 43.31 9.68
N CYS A 2 -40.80 43.28 8.38
CA CYS A 2 -41.20 42.01 7.75
C CYS A 2 -39.96 41.14 7.54
N GLY A 3 -39.98 39.90 8.01
CA GLY A 3 -38.91 38.94 7.73
C GLY A 3 -38.91 38.59 6.25
N ASP A 4 -37.74 38.49 5.63
CA ASP A 4 -37.61 38.13 4.22
C ASP A 4 -37.99 36.66 4.00
N THR A 5 -39.28 36.42 3.77
CA THR A 5 -39.86 35.07 3.55
C THR A 5 -39.20 34.34 2.39
N THR A 6 -38.77 35.06 1.35
CA THR A 6 -37.96 34.55 0.25
C THR A 6 -36.59 34.00 0.68
N LYS A 7 -35.99 34.49 1.76
CA LYS A 7 -34.79 33.89 2.36
C LYS A 7 -35.12 32.68 3.23
N VAL A 8 -36.25 32.67 3.92
CA VAL A 8 -36.71 31.51 4.72
C VAL A 8 -36.97 30.32 3.81
N GLN A 9 -37.76 30.49 2.75
CA GLN A 9 -38.07 29.43 1.78
C GLN A 9 -36.78 28.82 1.19
N LYS A 10 -35.86 29.67 0.69
CA LYS A 10 -34.57 29.22 0.14
C LYS A 10 -33.71 28.44 1.14
N ALA A 11 -33.81 28.72 2.44
CA ALA A 11 -33.11 27.98 3.48
C ALA A 11 -33.74 26.60 3.73
N GLU A 12 -35.07 26.49 3.65
CA GLU A 12 -35.78 25.20 3.73
C GLU A 12 -35.57 24.35 2.47
N ASP A 13 -35.63 24.95 1.29
CA ASP A 13 -35.32 24.31 0.00
C ASP A 13 -33.89 23.76 -0.01
N PHE A 14 -32.91 24.57 0.43
CA PHE A 14 -31.52 24.14 0.57
C PHE A 14 -31.37 23.01 1.60
N LYS A 15 -32.04 23.09 2.76
CA LYS A 15 -32.04 22.03 3.78
C LYS A 15 -32.64 20.73 3.25
N HIS A 16 -33.69 20.81 2.45
CA HIS A 16 -34.28 19.65 1.78
C HIS A 16 -33.28 19.02 0.79
N ILE A 17 -32.72 19.79 -0.14
CA ILE A 17 -31.72 19.34 -1.13
C ILE A 17 -30.46 18.78 -0.43
N TYR A 18 -30.06 19.35 0.70
CA TYR A 18 -28.96 18.83 1.52
C TYR A 18 -29.30 17.48 2.15
N GLN A 19 -30.54 17.25 2.56
CA GLN A 19 -30.97 15.99 3.18
C GLN A 19 -31.22 14.87 2.15
N THR A 20 -31.75 15.19 0.97
CA THR A 20 -32.04 14.20 -0.09
C THR A 20 -30.86 13.99 -1.04
N CYS A 21 -30.29 15.05 -1.60
CA CYS A 21 -29.41 14.96 -2.77
C CYS A 21 -27.90 15.07 -2.46
N TRP A 22 -27.48 15.51 -1.27
CA TRP A 22 -26.06 15.71 -0.93
C TRP A 22 -25.19 14.46 -1.11
N ARG A 23 -25.77 13.27 -0.92
CA ARG A 23 -25.05 12.00 -1.12
C ARG A 23 -24.63 11.82 -2.58
N GLU A 24 -25.52 12.12 -3.52
CA GLU A 24 -25.33 11.86 -4.94
C GLU A 24 -24.60 13.03 -5.62
N MET A 25 -25.06 14.26 -5.36
CA MET A 25 -24.52 15.49 -5.93
C MET A 25 -23.08 15.77 -5.47
N ILE A 26 -22.79 15.58 -4.18
CA ILE A 26 -21.50 15.97 -3.58
C ILE A 26 -20.68 14.75 -3.18
N SER A 27 -21.24 13.81 -2.42
CA SER A 27 -20.44 12.74 -1.82
C SER A 27 -19.97 11.69 -2.84
N CYS A 28 -20.84 11.27 -3.76
CA CYS A 28 -20.50 10.36 -4.85
C CYS A 28 -19.53 11.02 -5.85
N HIS A 29 -19.79 12.25 -6.30
CA HIS A 29 -18.86 12.98 -7.18
C HIS A 29 -17.48 13.17 -6.54
N ALA A 30 -17.40 13.62 -5.28
CA ALA A 30 -16.13 13.76 -4.57
C ALA A 30 -15.41 12.40 -4.43
N HIS A 31 -16.13 11.30 -4.20
CA HIS A 31 -15.52 9.98 -4.13
C HIS A 31 -15.00 9.50 -5.50
N ASN A 32 -15.78 9.69 -6.57
CA ASN A 32 -15.38 9.34 -7.95
C ASN A 32 -14.13 10.11 -8.36
N THR A 33 -14.12 11.44 -8.21
CA THR A 33 -12.94 12.28 -8.50
C THR A 33 -11.72 11.92 -7.65
N LEU A 34 -11.92 11.39 -6.43
CA LEU A 34 -10.82 10.86 -5.61
C LEU A 34 -10.31 9.51 -6.10
N GLU A 35 -11.18 8.58 -6.52
CA GLU A 35 -10.74 7.29 -7.07
C GLU A 35 -10.16 7.42 -8.48
N GLU A 36 -10.68 8.29 -9.35
CA GLU A 36 -10.07 8.67 -10.65
C GLU A 36 -8.64 9.19 -10.47
N LYS A 37 -8.45 10.16 -9.56
CA LYS A 37 -7.13 10.69 -9.21
C LYS A 37 -6.21 9.67 -8.56
N ARG A 38 -6.75 8.57 -8.02
CA ARG A 38 -5.97 7.44 -7.49
C ARG A 38 -5.69 6.36 -8.54
N TYR A 39 -6.55 6.21 -9.53
CA TYR A 39 -6.41 5.27 -10.64
C TYR A 39 -5.26 5.70 -11.56
N SER A 40 -5.23 6.98 -11.95
CA SER A 40 -4.18 7.55 -12.80
C SER A 40 -2.89 7.91 -12.06
N ALA A 41 -2.81 7.71 -10.74
CA ALA A 41 -1.62 8.05 -9.95
C ALA A 41 -0.61 6.88 -9.94
N PRO A 42 0.66 7.09 -10.37
CA PRO A 42 1.65 6.03 -10.40
C PRO A 42 1.92 5.46 -9.00
N LEU A 43 1.90 4.13 -8.88
CA LEU A 43 2.12 3.42 -7.63
C LEU A 43 3.60 3.44 -7.24
N ILE A 44 4.10 4.59 -6.77
CA ILE A 44 5.44 4.70 -6.19
C ILE A 44 5.53 3.72 -5.00
N LEU A 45 6.33 2.67 -5.13
CA LEU A 45 6.74 1.76 -4.05
C LEU A 45 8.21 2.06 -3.72
N PRO A 46 8.64 1.94 -2.45
CA PRO A 46 10.04 2.03 -2.09
C PRO A 46 10.81 0.83 -2.66
N PHE A 47 11.99 1.06 -3.23
CA PHE A 47 12.85 0.01 -3.74
C PHE A 47 13.52 -0.77 -2.61
N ALA A 48 13.80 -2.06 -2.82
CA ALA A 48 14.53 -2.89 -1.85
C ALA A 48 15.89 -2.27 -1.46
N ASP A 49 16.62 -1.70 -2.43
CA ASP A 49 17.84 -0.91 -2.21
C ASP A 49 17.65 0.23 -1.21
N ASP A 50 16.60 1.04 -1.38
CA ASP A 50 16.33 2.22 -0.56
C ASP A 50 15.87 1.81 0.84
N VAL A 51 15.12 0.72 0.95
CA VAL A 51 14.77 0.10 2.23
C VAL A 51 16.02 -0.43 2.94
N LYS A 52 16.97 -1.05 2.22
CA LYS A 52 18.25 -1.51 2.76
C LYS A 52 19.12 -0.32 3.23
N LYS A 53 19.24 0.73 2.41
CA LYS A 53 19.96 1.97 2.75
C LYS A 53 19.47 2.61 4.04
N VAL A 54 18.15 2.81 4.19
CA VAL A 54 17.61 3.42 5.41
C VAL A 54 17.76 2.52 6.64
N HIS A 55 17.70 1.19 6.49
CA HIS A 55 18.01 0.28 7.59
C HIS A 55 19.47 0.36 8.05
N ILE A 56 20.43 0.46 7.12
CA ILE A 56 21.86 0.62 7.43
C ILE A 56 22.10 1.97 8.12
N TYR A 57 21.66 3.07 7.51
CA TYR A 57 21.82 4.42 8.03
C TYR A 57 21.22 4.59 9.45
N LEU A 58 20.01 4.04 9.67
CA LEU A 58 19.37 4.09 10.99
C LEU A 58 20.11 3.24 12.04
N LYS A 59 20.85 2.19 11.65
CA LYS A 59 21.69 1.42 12.58
C LYS A 59 22.91 2.24 13.00
N GLU A 60 23.62 2.81 12.03
CA GLU A 60 24.78 3.68 12.27
C GLU A 60 24.41 4.87 13.19
N LYS A 61 23.31 5.57 12.89
CA LYS A 61 22.85 6.69 13.72
C LYS A 61 22.33 6.28 15.10
N GLN A 62 21.77 5.08 15.26
CA GLN A 62 21.44 4.58 16.60
C GLN A 62 22.70 4.32 17.42
N GLN A 63 23.76 3.75 16.84
CA GLN A 63 25.02 3.50 17.55
C GLN A 63 25.74 4.82 17.91
N GLU A 64 25.76 5.81 17.00
CA GLU A 64 26.27 7.16 17.24
C GLU A 64 25.55 7.84 18.42
N TYR A 65 24.21 7.91 18.38
CA TYR A 65 23.42 8.62 19.38
C TYR A 65 23.35 7.87 20.71
N TYR A 66 23.34 6.53 20.70
CA TYR A 66 23.40 5.71 21.91
C TYR A 66 24.72 5.97 22.66
N SER A 67 25.86 5.85 21.97
CA SER A 67 27.18 6.03 22.59
C SER A 67 27.36 7.46 23.12
N THR A 68 26.89 8.45 22.37
CA THR A 68 26.93 9.86 22.79
C THR A 68 26.07 10.10 24.04
N LEU A 69 24.85 9.53 24.10
CA LEU A 69 23.94 9.73 25.23
C LEU A 69 24.37 8.95 26.48
N PHE A 70 24.93 7.75 26.30
CA PHE A 70 25.44 6.90 27.37
C PHE A 70 26.61 7.57 28.10
N ASN A 71 27.52 8.21 27.35
CA ASN A 71 28.66 8.93 27.91
C ASN A 71 28.29 10.31 28.47
N ALA A 72 27.34 11.01 27.85
CA ALA A 72 26.92 12.36 28.25
C ALA A 72 25.40 12.57 28.05
N PRO A 73 24.58 12.44 29.10
CA PRO A 73 23.15 12.75 29.07
C PRO A 73 22.88 14.17 28.56
N ASN A 74 22.08 14.29 27.51
CA ASN A 74 21.84 15.56 26.82
C ASN A 74 20.51 15.52 26.06
N THR A 75 19.61 16.45 26.33
CA THR A 75 18.30 16.65 25.67
C THR A 75 18.35 16.53 24.15
N LYS A 76 19.36 17.12 23.49
CA LYS A 76 19.51 17.10 22.02
C LYS A 76 19.88 15.69 21.51
N THR A 77 20.71 14.96 22.24
CA THR A 77 21.11 13.59 21.90
C THR A 77 20.00 12.60 22.23
N TRP A 78 19.31 12.77 23.36
CA TRP A 78 18.14 11.99 23.75
C TRP A 78 17.04 12.10 22.68
N ALA A 79 16.72 13.32 22.24
CA ALA A 79 15.75 13.57 21.18
C ALA A 79 16.17 12.95 19.82
N LYS A 80 17.47 12.86 19.53
CA LYS A 80 17.98 12.15 18.34
C LYS A 80 17.82 10.63 18.48
N LEU A 81 18.17 10.06 19.64
CA LEU A 81 18.05 8.62 19.92
C LEU A 81 16.58 8.17 19.90
N ALA A 82 15.67 8.92 20.52
CA ALA A 82 14.23 8.66 20.49
C ALA A 82 13.70 8.64 19.04
N LYS A 83 14.08 9.62 18.21
CA LYS A 83 13.66 9.68 16.80
C LYS A 83 14.20 8.51 15.98
N VAL A 84 15.48 8.15 16.12
CA VAL A 84 16.09 7.08 15.33
C VAL A 84 15.52 5.71 15.72
N THR A 85 15.33 5.43 17.02
CA THR A 85 14.73 4.17 17.49
C THR A 85 13.24 4.08 17.15
N LEU A 86 12.48 5.18 17.19
CA LEU A 86 11.11 5.23 16.66
C LEU A 86 11.07 4.91 15.16
N ALA A 87 11.98 5.48 14.37
CA ALA A 87 12.08 5.20 12.94
C ALA A 87 12.46 3.74 12.67
N GLN A 88 13.48 3.20 13.35
CA GLN A 88 13.85 1.78 13.28
C GLN A 88 12.65 0.88 13.57
N MET A 89 11.93 1.14 14.67
CA MET A 89 10.77 0.35 15.09
C MET A 89 9.64 0.39 14.04
N ILE A 90 9.31 1.57 13.49
CA ILE A 90 8.29 1.71 12.43
C ILE A 90 8.71 1.01 11.14
N ILE A 91 9.96 1.18 10.70
CA ILE A 91 10.42 0.60 9.44
C ILE A 91 10.50 -0.92 9.57
N PHE A 92 11.15 -1.47 10.60
CA PHE A 92 11.29 -2.93 10.78
C PHE A 92 9.92 -3.62 10.87
N ASN A 93 9.08 -3.17 11.80
CA ASN A 93 7.77 -3.78 12.04
C ASN A 93 6.69 -3.38 11.02
N ARG A 94 7.00 -2.48 10.07
CA ARG A 94 6.08 -1.90 9.08
C ARG A 94 4.78 -1.32 9.68
N LYS A 95 4.75 -0.90 10.96
CA LYS A 95 3.51 -0.47 11.66
C LYS A 95 2.98 0.87 11.15
N ARG A 96 1.78 1.28 11.59
CA ARG A 96 1.32 2.66 11.40
C ARG A 96 2.11 3.58 12.32
N GLN A 97 2.66 4.66 11.76
CA GLN A 97 3.48 5.62 12.52
C GLN A 97 2.80 6.19 13.78
N GLY A 98 1.47 6.34 13.76
CA GLY A 98 0.67 6.87 14.87
C GLY A 98 0.34 5.85 15.97
N GLU A 99 0.48 4.55 15.70
CA GLU A 99 0.41 3.50 16.74
C GLU A 99 1.78 3.36 17.41
N ALA A 100 2.84 3.41 16.60
CA ALA A 100 4.23 3.28 17.06
C ALA A 100 4.73 4.44 17.93
N CYS A 101 4.37 5.70 17.63
CA CYS A 101 4.82 6.82 18.45
C CYS A 101 4.10 6.87 19.81
N LEU A 102 2.82 6.51 19.87
CA LEU A 102 2.02 6.50 21.09
C LEU A 102 2.25 5.26 21.98
N MET A 103 3.42 4.62 21.87
CA MET A 103 3.84 3.53 22.75
C MET A 103 4.10 4.08 24.17
N PRO A 104 3.37 3.63 25.21
CA PRO A 104 3.66 4.01 26.59
C PRO A 104 4.94 3.31 27.09
N VAL A 105 5.67 3.94 28.02
CA VAL A 105 6.82 3.32 28.70
C VAL A 105 6.39 2.03 29.42
N GLN A 106 5.26 2.06 30.14
CA GLN A 106 4.68 0.90 30.83
C GLN A 106 4.50 -0.32 29.92
N SER A 107 4.16 -0.14 28.64
CA SER A 107 4.00 -1.26 27.70
C SER A 107 5.32 -1.94 27.34
N PHE A 108 6.44 -1.20 27.37
CA PHE A 108 7.78 -1.74 27.17
C PHE A 108 8.35 -2.39 28.44
N GLU A 109 7.94 -1.93 29.62
CA GLU A 109 8.32 -2.51 30.91
C GLU A 109 7.57 -3.81 31.19
N SER A 110 6.25 -3.83 30.94
CA SER A 110 5.36 -5.01 31.02
C SER A 110 5.48 -5.97 29.81
N ARG A 111 6.56 -5.85 29.03
CA ARG A 111 6.85 -6.80 27.94
C ARG A 111 7.15 -8.18 28.50
N ASP A 112 6.85 -9.21 27.72
CA ASP A 112 7.22 -10.56 28.08
C ASP A 112 8.75 -10.73 28.03
N LYS A 113 9.27 -11.37 29.08
CA LYS A 113 10.69 -11.69 29.31
C LYS A 113 10.86 -13.18 29.67
N SER A 114 9.79 -13.97 29.60
CA SER A 114 9.84 -15.41 29.82
C SER A 114 10.67 -16.09 28.73
N THR A 115 11.28 -17.22 29.08
CA THR A 115 11.92 -18.11 28.12
C THR A 115 10.85 -18.81 27.29
N LEU A 116 11.11 -18.99 25.99
CA LEU A 116 10.29 -19.82 25.10
C LEU A 116 9.99 -21.17 25.76
N ASN A 117 8.70 -21.52 25.86
CA ASN A 117 8.27 -22.82 26.39
C ASN A 117 8.85 -23.97 25.55
N ILE A 118 9.26 -25.05 26.21
CA ILE A 118 10.02 -26.16 25.61
C ILE A 118 9.17 -26.90 24.57
N ASP A 119 7.91 -27.21 24.91
CA ASP A 119 6.98 -27.94 24.03
C ASP A 119 6.71 -27.17 22.71
N ILE A 120 6.69 -25.83 22.78
CA ILE A 120 6.62 -24.95 21.60
C ILE A 120 7.97 -24.88 20.88
N ALA A 121 9.10 -24.81 21.61
CA ALA A 121 10.43 -24.76 21.00
C ALA A 121 10.73 -26.00 20.15
N ASP A 122 10.37 -27.19 20.62
CA ASP A 122 10.57 -28.46 19.91
C ASP A 122 9.71 -28.57 18.63
N SER A 123 8.65 -27.76 18.51
CA SER A 123 7.85 -27.63 17.28
C SER A 123 8.42 -26.65 16.25
N LEU A 124 9.47 -25.88 16.60
CA LEU A 124 10.06 -24.83 15.78
C LEU A 124 11.46 -25.22 15.28
N SER A 125 11.80 -24.80 14.06
CA SER A 125 13.15 -24.98 13.52
C SER A 125 14.19 -24.20 14.34
N GLU A 126 15.46 -24.62 14.29
CA GLU A 126 16.58 -23.94 14.98
C GLU A 126 16.63 -22.43 14.67
N VAL A 127 16.32 -22.05 13.43
CA VAL A 127 16.28 -20.65 12.98
C VAL A 127 15.12 -19.89 13.61
N GLU A 128 13.94 -20.49 13.70
CA GLU A 128 12.78 -19.88 14.36
C GLU A 128 12.99 -19.76 15.87
N GLN A 129 13.53 -20.79 16.52
CA GLN A 129 13.94 -20.72 17.91
C GLN A 129 14.96 -19.60 18.15
N ALA A 130 15.96 -19.44 17.28
CA ALA A 130 16.94 -18.37 17.37
C ALA A 130 16.30 -16.98 17.18
N LEU A 131 15.35 -16.84 16.26
CA LEU A 131 14.59 -15.60 16.05
C LEU A 131 13.71 -15.25 17.27
N CYS A 132 13.04 -16.24 17.86
CA CYS A 132 12.26 -16.08 19.10
C CYS A 132 13.14 -15.70 20.31
N LYS A 133 14.38 -16.21 20.37
CA LYS A 133 15.38 -15.84 21.40
C LYS A 133 15.98 -14.44 21.15
N TYR A 134 15.99 -13.95 19.90
CA TYR A 134 16.58 -12.67 19.51
C TYR A 134 15.61 -11.47 19.59
N PHE A 135 14.32 -11.67 19.24
CA PHE A 135 13.32 -10.59 19.19
C PHE A 135 12.37 -10.62 20.38
N SER A 136 12.35 -9.56 21.19
CA SER A 136 11.34 -9.40 22.26
C SER A 136 10.02 -8.87 21.68
N ARG A 137 8.90 -9.43 22.11
CA ARG A 137 7.54 -9.01 21.73
C ARG A 137 6.95 -8.06 22.78
N VAL A 138 6.57 -6.87 22.32
CA VAL A 138 5.84 -5.84 23.09
C VAL A 138 4.41 -5.73 22.56
N GLU A 139 3.42 -5.55 23.43
CA GLU A 139 2.04 -5.29 23.00
C GLU A 139 1.64 -3.83 23.22
N ILE A 140 1.26 -3.14 22.15
CA ILE A 140 0.78 -1.74 22.20
C ILE A 140 -0.72 -1.65 21.92
N ARG A 141 -1.35 -0.58 22.41
CA ARG A 141 -2.78 -0.32 22.23
C ARG A 141 -3.06 0.32 20.86
N GLY A 142 -3.56 -0.47 19.93
CA GLY A 142 -3.99 -0.03 18.61
C GLY A 142 -5.37 0.65 18.58
N LYS A 143 -5.79 1.09 17.39
CA LYS A 143 -7.09 1.75 17.18
C LYS A 143 -8.25 0.84 17.63
N ARG A 144 -9.27 1.44 18.27
CA ARG A 144 -10.40 0.73 18.92
C ARG A 144 -9.97 -0.26 20.04
N GLY A 145 -8.80 -0.05 20.65
CA GLY A 145 -8.35 -0.85 21.80
C GLY A 145 -7.80 -2.24 21.46
N ARG A 146 -7.72 -2.63 20.18
CA ARG A 146 -7.07 -3.88 19.77
C ARG A 146 -5.60 -3.87 20.19
N LYS A 147 -5.11 -4.95 20.81
CA LYS A 147 -3.68 -5.17 21.02
C LYS A 147 -2.98 -5.33 19.67
N ILE A 148 -1.78 -4.76 19.52
CA ILE A 148 -0.91 -4.93 18.34
C ILE A 148 0.48 -5.31 18.86
N ALA A 149 1.01 -6.45 18.40
CA ALA A 149 2.37 -6.88 18.73
C ALA A 149 3.42 -6.01 18.01
N VAL A 150 4.57 -5.78 18.62
CA VAL A 150 5.74 -5.11 18.06
C VAL A 150 6.97 -5.94 18.44
N LEU A 151 7.80 -6.28 17.45
CA LEU A 151 9.05 -7.00 17.64
C LEU A 151 10.20 -5.98 17.78
N LEU A 152 11.00 -6.14 18.82
CA LEU A 152 12.15 -5.29 19.11
C LEU A 152 13.44 -6.10 19.00
N ALA A 153 14.39 -5.61 18.20
CA ALA A 153 15.75 -6.14 18.17
C ALA A 153 16.52 -5.70 19.43
N PRO A 154 17.56 -6.43 19.88
CA PRO A 154 18.31 -6.10 21.09
C PRO A 154 18.86 -4.66 21.12
N GLU A 155 19.30 -4.12 19.97
CA GLU A 155 19.76 -2.72 19.89
C GLU A 155 18.63 -1.69 20.09
N MET A 156 17.39 -2.02 19.71
CA MET A 156 16.23 -1.17 20.00
C MET A 156 15.90 -1.20 21.50
N ILE A 157 16.00 -2.39 22.12
CA ILE A 157 15.76 -2.60 23.56
C ILE A 157 16.77 -1.80 24.39
N LYS A 158 18.08 -1.91 24.08
CA LYS A 158 19.13 -1.12 24.72
C LYS A 158 18.87 0.39 24.60
N SER A 159 18.50 0.88 23.41
CA SER A 159 18.15 2.29 23.21
C SER A 159 16.95 2.70 24.07
N MET A 160 15.89 1.89 24.13
CA MET A 160 14.71 2.18 24.96
C MET A 160 15.03 2.19 26.46
N GLU A 161 15.85 1.25 26.94
CA GLU A 161 16.31 1.20 28.34
C GLU A 161 17.18 2.41 28.70
N LEU A 162 18.05 2.86 27.80
CA LEU A 162 18.81 4.10 27.99
C LEU A 162 17.90 5.35 27.96
N LEU A 163 16.91 5.41 27.05
CA LEU A 163 15.95 6.51 26.97
C LEU A 163 15.12 6.65 28.25
N VAL A 164 14.63 5.53 28.81
CA VAL A 164 13.91 5.49 30.10
C VAL A 164 14.85 5.88 31.25
N LYS A 165 16.06 5.32 31.33
CA LYS A 165 17.05 5.66 32.37
C LYS A 165 17.43 7.15 32.38
N THR A 166 17.42 7.81 31.22
CA THR A 166 17.83 9.22 31.06
C THR A 166 16.66 10.20 30.87
N HIS A 167 15.42 9.74 31.03
CA HIS A 167 14.17 10.46 30.75
C HIS A 167 14.10 11.84 31.43
N GLU A 168 14.12 11.86 32.76
CA GLU A 168 14.03 13.10 33.54
C GLU A 168 15.29 13.98 33.38
N VAL A 169 16.47 13.36 33.40
CA VAL A 169 17.78 14.03 33.26
C VAL A 169 17.89 14.79 31.92
N CYS A 170 17.24 14.29 30.86
CA CYS A 170 17.22 14.93 29.56
C CYS A 170 16.06 15.94 29.38
N GLY A 171 15.30 16.23 30.44
CA GLY A 171 14.25 17.25 30.43
C GLY A 171 12.90 16.77 29.89
N VAL A 172 12.59 15.48 29.98
CA VAL A 172 11.23 14.98 29.71
C VAL A 172 10.36 15.09 30.97
N PRO A 173 9.14 15.69 30.90
CA PRO A 173 8.22 15.76 32.03
C PRO A 173 7.82 14.36 32.56
N LYS A 174 7.54 14.24 33.86
CA LYS A 174 7.10 12.98 34.51
C LYS A 174 5.70 12.57 34.04
N GLU A 175 4.94 13.56 33.61
CA GLU A 175 3.57 13.50 33.07
C GLU A 175 3.55 12.87 31.67
N ASN A 176 4.68 12.87 30.96
CA ASN A 176 4.78 12.30 29.62
C ASN A 176 5.01 10.79 29.68
N ILE A 177 3.95 10.01 29.48
CA ILE A 177 3.98 8.54 29.55
C ILE A 177 4.60 7.85 28.31
N TYR A 178 5.01 8.58 27.27
CA TYR A 178 5.39 8.00 25.97
C TYR A 178 6.88 7.66 25.86
N MET A 179 7.20 6.46 25.39
CA MET A 179 8.57 5.99 25.11
C MET A 179 9.35 6.92 24.17
N PHE A 180 8.66 7.65 23.29
CA PHE A 180 9.24 8.59 22.34
C PHE A 180 8.78 10.04 22.59
N ALA A 181 8.64 10.40 23.86
CA ALA A 181 8.35 11.74 24.36
C ALA A 181 9.14 12.87 23.66
N ILE A 182 8.62 14.09 23.73
CA ILE A 182 9.34 15.32 23.36
C ILE A 182 9.78 16.01 24.66
N PRO A 183 11.10 16.22 24.88
CA PRO A 183 11.56 16.97 26.05
C PRO A 183 10.91 18.37 26.14
N GLY A 184 10.51 18.76 27.34
CA GLY A 184 9.74 19.99 27.60
C GLY A 184 8.25 19.94 27.21
N CYS A 185 7.71 18.79 26.81
CA CYS A 185 6.31 18.63 26.38
C CYS A 185 5.70 17.30 26.87
N GLU A 186 4.36 17.22 26.91
CA GLU A 186 3.58 16.01 27.26
C GLU A 186 3.25 15.09 26.06
N THR A 187 3.83 15.35 24.89
CA THR A 187 3.52 14.63 23.64
C THR A 187 4.70 13.80 23.13
N SER A 188 4.46 12.91 22.17
CA SER A 188 5.47 12.08 21.51
C SER A 188 5.93 12.68 20.18
N PHE A 189 7.18 12.40 19.77
CA PHE A 189 7.66 12.67 18.42
C PHE A 189 6.78 12.00 17.36
N ARG A 190 6.46 12.75 16.30
CA ARG A 190 5.63 12.28 15.19
C ARG A 190 6.43 11.40 14.23
N GLY A 191 6.13 10.11 14.22
CA GLY A 191 6.86 9.11 13.44
C GLY A 191 6.95 9.41 11.93
N SER A 192 5.96 10.06 11.31
CA SER A 192 6.01 10.46 9.89
C SER A 192 7.14 11.45 9.60
N ASP A 193 7.47 12.30 10.56
CA ASP A 193 8.46 13.36 10.37
C ASP A 193 9.87 12.79 10.63
N CYS A 194 10.02 11.92 11.63
CA CYS A 194 11.23 11.12 11.85
C CYS A 194 11.61 10.31 10.60
N LEU A 195 10.64 9.59 10.01
CA LEU A 195 10.85 8.85 8.76
C LEU A 195 11.27 9.78 7.61
N ARG A 196 10.64 10.96 7.48
CA ARG A 196 10.92 11.90 6.39
C ARG A 196 12.34 12.49 6.49
N CYS A 197 12.84 12.80 7.69
CA CYS A 197 14.22 13.26 7.88
C CYS A 197 15.22 12.18 7.44
N PHE A 198 15.18 11.01 8.08
CA PHE A 198 16.14 9.94 7.79
C PHE A 198 16.04 9.40 6.35
N ALA A 199 14.86 9.42 5.72
CA ALA A 199 14.70 9.06 4.31
C ALA A 199 15.43 10.00 3.34
N MET A 200 15.55 11.30 3.67
CA MET A 200 16.34 12.26 2.90
C MET A 200 17.84 12.11 3.19
N GLU A 201 18.19 11.85 4.45
CA GLU A 201 19.58 11.77 4.92
C GLU A 201 20.28 10.45 4.51
N CYS A 202 19.54 9.34 4.30
CA CYS A 202 20.11 8.02 4.00
C CYS A 202 20.51 7.78 2.53
N GLY A 203 20.54 8.81 1.67
CA GLY A 203 20.94 8.68 0.27
C GLY A 203 20.07 7.74 -0.58
N ALA A 204 18.79 7.60 -0.26
CA ALA A 204 17.83 6.82 -1.04
C ALA A 204 17.60 7.43 -2.44
N LYS A 205 17.37 6.59 -3.47
CA LYS A 205 16.98 7.01 -4.83
C LYS A 205 15.61 7.71 -4.82
N CYS A 206 14.70 7.26 -3.96
CA CYS A 206 13.34 7.80 -3.83
C CYS A 206 12.91 8.00 -2.37
N PRO A 207 13.42 9.03 -1.65
CA PRO A 207 13.07 9.32 -0.25
C PRO A 207 11.55 9.40 0.02
N LYS A 208 10.80 9.98 -0.92
CA LYS A 208 9.33 10.11 -0.85
C LYS A 208 8.59 8.76 -0.75
N ALA A 209 9.24 7.66 -1.14
CA ALA A 209 8.70 6.31 -1.06
C ALA A 209 8.89 5.65 0.32
N LEU A 210 9.83 6.13 1.15
CA LEU A 210 10.18 5.55 2.46
C LEU A 210 9.25 6.02 3.60
N SER A 211 7.96 6.18 3.33
CA SER A 211 6.94 6.55 4.32
C SER A 211 6.18 5.34 4.85
N SER A 212 5.71 5.38 6.11
CA SER A 212 5.00 4.26 6.77
C SER A 212 3.82 3.71 5.97
N THR A 213 3.10 4.54 5.19
CA THR A 213 2.00 4.10 4.33
C THR A 213 2.48 3.39 3.06
N LYS A 214 3.60 3.82 2.47
CA LYS A 214 4.20 3.22 1.27
C LYS A 214 4.99 1.94 1.61
N LEU A 215 5.71 1.91 2.73
CA LEU A 215 6.32 0.69 3.29
C LEU A 215 5.27 -0.39 3.60
N ARG A 216 4.08 -0.01 4.08
CA ARG A 216 2.93 -0.92 4.25
C ARG A 216 2.32 -1.41 2.95
N LYS A 217 2.49 -0.70 1.82
CA LYS A 217 2.15 -1.24 0.49
C LYS A 217 3.22 -2.22 0.00
N HIS A 218 4.49 -1.85 0.13
CA HIS A 218 5.63 -2.68 -0.26
C HIS A 218 5.62 -4.06 0.39
N ILE A 219 5.33 -4.18 1.70
CA ILE A 219 5.30 -5.49 2.35
C ILE A 219 4.28 -6.43 1.71
N SER A 220 3.07 -5.98 1.38
CA SER A 220 2.08 -6.83 0.70
C SER A 220 2.40 -7.09 -0.77
N THR A 221 3.10 -6.19 -1.46
CA THR A 221 3.70 -6.49 -2.77
C THR A 221 4.68 -7.65 -2.63
N MET A 222 5.58 -7.60 -1.65
CA MET A 222 6.54 -8.67 -1.39
C MET A 222 5.86 -9.97 -0.97
N SER A 223 4.80 -9.96 -0.16
CA SER A 223 4.02 -11.15 0.18
C SER A 223 3.53 -11.91 -1.05
N ARG A 224 3.12 -11.18 -2.10
CA ARG A 224 2.68 -11.81 -3.35
C ARG A 224 3.83 -12.30 -4.24
N VAL A 225 4.99 -11.63 -4.21
CA VAL A 225 6.23 -12.10 -4.86
C VAL A 225 6.78 -13.35 -4.18
N LEU A 226 6.68 -13.43 -2.85
CA LEU A 226 7.01 -14.60 -2.02
C LEU A 226 5.94 -15.70 -2.11
N ASN A 227 4.88 -15.52 -2.90
CA ASN A 227 3.77 -16.44 -3.09
C ASN A 227 3.14 -17.00 -1.79
N MET A 228 3.00 -16.14 -0.78
CA MET A 228 2.39 -16.52 0.51
C MET A 228 0.96 -17.06 0.32
N ASN A 229 0.62 -18.09 1.10
CA ASN A 229 -0.73 -18.66 1.12
C ASN A 229 -1.71 -17.81 1.97
N ASP A 230 -3.00 -18.11 1.91
CA ASP A 230 -4.03 -17.33 2.60
C ASP A 230 -3.83 -17.29 4.14
N THR A 231 -3.37 -18.38 4.75
CA THR A 231 -3.09 -18.46 6.19
C THR A 231 -1.90 -17.58 6.59
N GLU A 232 -0.81 -17.63 5.82
CA GLU A 232 0.37 -16.77 6.02
C GLU A 232 0.04 -15.28 5.80
N MET A 233 -0.77 -14.98 4.79
CA MET A 233 -1.25 -13.62 4.53
C MET A 233 -2.16 -13.08 5.64
N ASP A 234 -3.00 -13.92 6.23
CA ASP A 234 -3.87 -13.53 7.34
C ASP A 234 -3.06 -13.33 8.63
N GLN A 235 -2.13 -14.24 8.96
CA GLN A 235 -1.17 -14.07 10.07
C GLN A 235 -0.37 -12.75 9.94
N LEU A 236 0.11 -12.45 8.73
CA LEU A 236 0.83 -11.21 8.44
C LEU A 236 -0.09 -9.97 8.52
N ALA A 237 -1.34 -10.07 8.08
CA ALA A 237 -2.31 -8.98 8.15
C ALA A 237 -2.68 -8.64 9.60
N ASP A 238 -2.88 -9.66 10.45
CA ASP A 238 -3.11 -9.50 11.89
C ASP A 238 -1.88 -8.91 12.59
N PHE A 239 -0.67 -9.39 12.27
CA PHE A 239 0.55 -8.75 12.77
C PHE A 239 0.61 -7.27 12.36
N LEU A 240 0.36 -6.93 11.09
CA LEU A 240 0.35 -5.54 10.61
C LEU A 240 -0.81 -4.69 11.18
N GLY A 241 -1.72 -5.28 11.96
CA GLY A 241 -2.88 -4.59 12.53
C GLY A 241 -3.86 -4.12 11.46
N HIS A 242 -3.94 -4.83 10.32
CA HIS A 242 -4.84 -4.55 9.22
C HIS A 242 -6.21 -5.23 9.41
N ASP A 243 -7.20 -4.89 8.58
CA ASP A 243 -8.37 -5.75 8.40
C ASP A 243 -8.06 -6.63 7.19
N ILE A 244 -8.21 -7.95 7.32
CA ILE A 244 -7.90 -8.92 6.26
C ILE A 244 -8.62 -8.57 4.94
N ARG A 245 -9.84 -8.02 4.99
CA ARG A 245 -10.59 -7.61 3.79
C ARG A 245 -10.00 -6.36 3.15
N ILE A 246 -9.43 -5.45 3.96
CA ILE A 246 -8.65 -4.31 3.45
C ILE A 246 -7.35 -4.81 2.81
N HIS A 247 -6.71 -5.85 3.37
CA HIS A 247 -5.53 -6.48 2.78
C HIS A 247 -5.85 -7.08 1.40
N ARG A 248 -6.83 -7.99 1.34
CA ARG A 248 -7.26 -8.68 0.11
C ARG A 248 -7.83 -7.71 -0.95
N LYS A 249 -8.45 -6.58 -0.57
CA LYS A 249 -9.02 -5.59 -1.53
C LYS A 249 -8.03 -4.51 -2.02
N TYR A 250 -7.21 -3.91 -1.16
CA TYR A 250 -6.40 -2.73 -1.51
C TYR A 250 -4.93 -3.01 -1.84
N TYR A 251 -4.49 -4.26 -1.67
CA TYR A 251 -3.10 -4.67 -1.91
C TYR A 251 -2.94 -5.76 -2.96
N ARG A 252 -4.01 -6.05 -3.72
CA ARG A 252 -3.82 -6.42 -5.13
C ARG A 252 -2.95 -5.33 -5.77
N LEU A 253 -1.76 -5.73 -6.20
CA LEU A 253 -0.92 -4.93 -7.09
C LEU A 253 -1.75 -4.58 -8.34
N PRO A 254 -1.47 -3.49 -9.08
CA PRO A 254 -1.91 -3.39 -10.47
C PRO A 254 -1.49 -4.68 -11.18
N GLU A 255 -2.48 -5.54 -11.46
CA GLU A 255 -2.24 -6.98 -11.60
C GLU A 255 -1.29 -7.25 -12.78
N GLY A 256 -1.44 -6.45 -13.84
CA GLY A 256 -0.31 -5.77 -14.49
C GLY A 256 0.79 -6.71 -14.93
N THR A 257 2.04 -6.50 -14.50
CA THR A 257 3.19 -7.28 -15.01
C THR A 257 3.08 -8.79 -14.75
N LEU A 258 2.62 -9.22 -13.56
CA LEU A 258 2.50 -10.64 -13.24
C LEU A 258 1.25 -11.27 -13.86
N GLN A 259 0.13 -10.54 -13.91
CA GLN A 259 -1.08 -11.01 -14.57
C GLN A 259 -0.89 -11.05 -16.09
N LEU A 260 -0.26 -10.05 -16.70
CA LEU A 260 0.16 -10.07 -18.11
C LEU A 260 1.07 -11.27 -18.37
N ALA A 261 2.14 -11.46 -17.60
CA ALA A 261 3.04 -12.60 -17.80
C ALA A 261 2.34 -13.97 -17.68
N LYS A 262 1.30 -14.12 -16.84
CA LYS A 262 0.53 -15.38 -16.70
C LYS A 262 -0.63 -15.51 -17.68
N ILE A 263 -1.33 -14.43 -18.01
CA ILE A 263 -2.47 -14.44 -18.95
C ILE A 263 -1.98 -14.41 -20.40
N THR A 264 -0.97 -13.62 -20.76
CA THR A 264 -0.38 -13.65 -22.11
C THR A 264 0.15 -15.04 -22.45
N LYS A 265 0.73 -15.78 -21.50
CA LYS A 265 1.05 -17.21 -21.69
C LYS A 265 -0.17 -18.05 -22.09
N VAL A 266 -1.33 -17.84 -21.46
CA VAL A 266 -2.56 -18.55 -21.81
C VAL A 266 -3.13 -18.08 -23.15
N LEU A 267 -3.20 -16.76 -23.39
CA LEU A 267 -3.69 -16.19 -24.65
C LEU A 267 -2.83 -16.64 -25.84
N MET A 268 -1.50 -16.68 -25.71
CA MET A 268 -0.62 -17.25 -26.73
C MET A 268 -0.81 -18.76 -26.89
N ALA A 269 -1.15 -19.50 -25.83
CA ALA A 269 -1.50 -20.92 -25.95
C ALA A 269 -2.82 -21.14 -26.69
N MET A 270 -3.76 -20.21 -26.59
CA MET A 270 -5.00 -20.18 -27.38
C MET A 270 -4.71 -19.84 -28.85
N GLU A 271 -3.95 -18.75 -29.08
CA GLU A 271 -3.57 -18.25 -30.42
C GLU A 271 -2.75 -19.27 -31.22
N GLN A 272 -1.82 -19.98 -30.58
CA GLN A 272 -1.04 -21.05 -31.21
C GLN A 272 -1.81 -22.38 -31.34
N GLY A 273 -3.04 -22.49 -30.82
CA GLY A 273 -3.80 -23.75 -30.77
C GLY A 273 -3.29 -24.81 -29.76
N ARG A 274 -2.24 -24.49 -29.00
CA ARG A 274 -1.45 -25.43 -28.18
C ARG A 274 -1.99 -25.69 -26.77
N LEU A 275 -3.20 -25.21 -26.46
CA LEU A 275 -3.92 -25.45 -25.18
C LEU A 275 -3.83 -26.91 -24.67
N ASN A 276 -3.95 -27.88 -25.58
CA ASN A 276 -3.96 -29.30 -25.24
C ASN A 276 -2.64 -29.77 -24.60
N GLU A 277 -1.50 -29.18 -24.96
CA GLU A 277 -0.19 -29.45 -24.32
C GLU A 277 -0.15 -28.99 -22.86
N PHE A 278 -1.02 -28.07 -22.46
CA PHE A 278 -1.04 -27.45 -21.13
C PHE A 278 -2.24 -27.90 -20.27
N ARG A 279 -3.05 -28.85 -20.75
CA ARG A 279 -4.20 -29.39 -20.01
C ARG A 279 -3.76 -29.98 -18.67
N GLY A 280 -4.32 -29.45 -17.57
CA GLY A 280 -3.98 -29.87 -16.19
C GLY A 280 -2.69 -29.28 -15.62
N LYS A 281 -1.95 -28.44 -16.37
CA LYS A 281 -0.75 -27.74 -15.87
C LYS A 281 -1.12 -26.41 -15.23
N GLY A 282 -0.38 -26.00 -14.19
CA GLY A 282 -0.54 -24.68 -13.56
C GLY A 282 0.04 -23.54 -14.42
N LEU A 283 -0.44 -22.31 -14.23
CA LEU A 283 -0.01 -21.12 -14.99
C LEU A 283 1.52 -20.90 -15.00
N ASP A 284 2.20 -21.28 -13.93
CA ASP A 284 3.65 -21.17 -13.79
C ASP A 284 4.42 -22.24 -14.58
N GLN A 285 3.78 -23.37 -14.89
CA GLN A 285 4.32 -24.47 -15.70
C GLN A 285 4.12 -24.26 -17.22
N ILE A 286 3.31 -23.27 -17.63
CA ILE A 286 3.16 -22.90 -19.04
C ILE A 286 4.41 -22.13 -19.46
N SER A 287 5.08 -22.59 -20.52
CA SER A 287 6.27 -21.94 -21.08
C SER A 287 6.05 -21.68 -22.56
N ILE A 288 5.81 -20.41 -22.90
CA ILE A 288 5.68 -19.90 -24.27
C ILE A 288 6.55 -18.65 -24.38
N ASN A 289 7.25 -18.52 -25.50
CA ASN A 289 8.22 -17.45 -25.75
C ASN A 289 7.65 -16.48 -26.81
N PRO A 290 7.51 -15.17 -26.52
CA PRO A 290 6.96 -14.19 -27.46
C PRO A 290 7.62 -14.14 -28.84
N THR A 291 8.90 -14.52 -28.95
CA THR A 291 9.69 -14.38 -30.18
C THR A 291 9.72 -15.66 -31.04
N LYS A 292 8.94 -16.69 -30.68
CA LYS A 292 8.75 -17.88 -31.53
C LYS A 292 7.33 -17.89 -32.09
N CYS A 293 7.18 -17.35 -33.30
CA CYS A 293 6.08 -17.71 -34.18
C CYS A 293 6.11 -19.22 -34.42
N VAL A 294 4.94 -19.83 -34.54
CA VAL A 294 4.81 -21.18 -35.11
C VAL A 294 4.69 -20.96 -36.62
N GLU A 295 5.65 -21.48 -37.38
CA GLU A 295 5.53 -21.52 -38.84
C GLU A 295 4.26 -22.31 -39.21
N PRO A 296 3.46 -21.87 -40.20
CA PRO A 296 2.30 -22.62 -40.64
C PRO A 296 2.74 -23.99 -41.18
N ASP A 297 2.05 -25.05 -40.76
CA ASP A 297 2.41 -26.43 -41.09
C ASP A 297 2.13 -26.74 -42.57
N ALA A 298 3.14 -26.52 -43.42
CA ALA A 298 3.10 -26.76 -44.86
C ALA A 298 3.25 -28.27 -45.15
N GLY A 299 2.22 -29.05 -44.82
CA GLY A 299 2.37 -30.50 -44.64
C GLY A 299 1.16 -31.39 -44.95
N MET A 300 0.23 -31.03 -45.86
CA MET A 300 -0.79 -32.00 -46.32
C MET A 300 -1.33 -31.78 -47.76
N GLU A 301 -0.51 -32.14 -48.76
CA GLU A 301 -0.91 -32.53 -50.13
C GLU A 301 -0.14 -33.84 -50.44
N SER A 302 -0.59 -34.83 -51.21
CA SER A 302 -1.86 -35.16 -51.90
C SER A 302 -1.97 -36.72 -51.91
N GLU A 303 -2.90 -37.47 -52.52
CA GLU A 303 -4.01 -37.33 -53.49
C GLU A 303 -5.21 -38.21 -52.99
N THR A 304 -6.21 -38.77 -53.72
CA THR A 304 -6.67 -38.78 -55.15
C THR A 304 -8.22 -38.85 -55.19
N GLU A 305 -8.84 -39.37 -56.27
CA GLU A 305 -10.27 -39.26 -56.60
C GLU A 305 -11.02 -40.61 -56.71
N HIS A 306 -12.35 -40.60 -56.55
CA HIS A 306 -13.27 -41.20 -57.55
C HIS A 306 -14.70 -40.62 -57.49
N SER A 307 -15.39 -40.61 -58.64
CA SER A 307 -16.75 -40.10 -58.91
C SER A 307 -17.81 -41.24 -58.85
N HIS A 308 -19.15 -41.04 -58.93
CA HIS A 308 -20.04 -39.95 -59.41
C HIS A 308 -21.20 -39.71 -58.37
N ASP A 309 -22.34 -39.02 -58.59
CA ASP A 309 -22.99 -38.46 -59.79
C ASP A 309 -23.99 -37.31 -59.47
N VAL A 310 -24.68 -36.79 -60.50
CA VAL A 310 -25.57 -35.62 -60.49
C VAL A 310 -27.07 -35.95 -60.33
N THR A 311 -27.83 -35.16 -59.57
CA THR A 311 -29.23 -34.82 -59.92
C THR A 311 -29.74 -33.55 -59.21
N SER A 312 -30.67 -32.84 -59.85
CA SER A 312 -31.13 -31.49 -59.45
C SER A 312 -32.55 -31.49 -58.90
N SER A 313 -32.87 -30.64 -57.91
CA SER A 313 -34.26 -30.12 -57.72
C SER A 313 -34.34 -28.89 -56.80
N GLU A 314 -34.84 -27.79 -57.36
CA GLU A 314 -35.59 -26.70 -56.68
C GLU A 314 -36.87 -26.48 -57.53
N PRO A 315 -38.03 -26.07 -56.97
CA PRO A 315 -38.29 -24.62 -56.84
C PRO A 315 -39.24 -24.14 -55.71
N GLY A 316 -38.93 -22.94 -55.19
CA GLY A 316 -39.93 -21.95 -54.71
C GLY A 316 -40.45 -22.07 -53.26
N THR A 317 -41.03 -21.02 -52.66
CA THR A 317 -41.10 -19.59 -53.04
C THR A 317 -41.54 -18.71 -51.84
N SER A 318 -41.32 -17.40 -51.91
CA SER A 318 -41.75 -16.33 -50.97
C SER A 318 -41.07 -16.30 -49.58
N GLY A 319 -40.73 -15.15 -48.97
CA GLY A 319 -40.56 -13.79 -49.52
C GLY A 319 -41.39 -12.69 -48.85
N VAL A 320 -40.80 -11.96 -47.89
CA VAL A 320 -41.28 -10.64 -47.40
C VAL A 320 -40.06 -9.75 -47.11
N ASN A 321 -40.13 -8.47 -47.50
CA ASN A 321 -39.09 -7.46 -47.25
C ASN A 321 -39.30 -6.72 -45.91
N SER A 322 -38.22 -6.21 -45.30
CA SER A 322 -38.29 -4.88 -44.68
C SER A 322 -36.94 -4.15 -44.65
N SER A 323 -36.94 -2.99 -45.27
CA SER A 323 -35.86 -2.02 -45.47
C SER A 323 -35.11 -1.59 -44.20
N ARG A 324 -33.79 -1.42 -44.34
CA ARG A 324 -32.95 -0.54 -43.51
C ARG A 324 -33.11 0.92 -43.97
N PRO A 325 -33.03 1.90 -43.06
CA PRO A 325 -32.49 3.21 -43.40
C PRO A 325 -31.13 3.44 -42.72
N VAL A 326 -30.19 4.01 -43.48
CA VAL A 326 -29.04 4.75 -42.94
C VAL A 326 -29.49 6.20 -42.84
N ASN A 327 -29.06 6.94 -41.82
CA ASN A 327 -28.94 8.39 -41.97
C ASN A 327 -27.73 8.93 -41.23
N THR A 328 -27.00 9.82 -41.89
CA THR A 328 -25.85 10.56 -41.39
C THR A 328 -26.30 11.93 -40.88
N ASN A 329 -25.64 12.47 -39.87
CA ASN A 329 -25.45 13.93 -39.83
C ASN A 329 -24.19 14.32 -39.05
N GLU A 330 -23.56 15.40 -39.48
CA GLU A 330 -22.39 16.01 -38.82
C GLU A 330 -22.83 17.09 -37.83
N GLY A 331 -21.90 17.61 -37.00
CA GLY A 331 -22.25 18.66 -36.03
C GLY A 331 -21.19 19.00 -34.98
N SER A 332 -19.97 19.34 -35.40
CA SER A 332 -18.95 19.89 -34.49
C SER A 332 -19.21 21.36 -34.18
N PRO A 333 -19.22 21.79 -32.90
CA PRO A 333 -19.10 23.20 -32.54
C PRO A 333 -17.65 23.55 -32.18
N GLU A 334 -17.00 24.42 -32.95
CA GLU A 334 -15.76 25.07 -32.51
C GLU A 334 -16.08 26.08 -31.39
N GLY A 335 -15.47 25.87 -30.22
CA GLY A 335 -15.60 26.78 -29.07
C GLY A 335 -14.31 27.55 -28.82
N THR A 336 -14.25 28.80 -29.27
CA THR A 336 -13.11 29.71 -29.02
C THR A 336 -12.87 29.89 -27.52
N ARG A 337 -11.63 29.67 -27.08
CA ARG A 337 -11.24 29.75 -25.67
C ARG A 337 -10.36 30.97 -25.43
N GLU A 338 -11.00 32.12 -25.16
CA GLU A 338 -10.29 33.35 -24.81
C GLU A 338 -9.42 33.15 -23.55
N VAL A 339 -8.20 33.68 -23.61
CA VAL A 339 -7.23 33.59 -22.51
C VAL A 339 -7.44 34.80 -21.59
N MET A 340 -8.30 34.64 -20.59
CA MET A 340 -8.55 35.68 -19.59
C MET A 340 -7.31 35.90 -18.71
N LYS A 341 -6.48 36.88 -19.09
CA LYS A 341 -5.36 37.38 -18.27
C LYS A 341 -5.92 38.01 -16.98
N VAL A 342 -5.73 37.35 -15.85
CA VAL A 342 -5.94 37.98 -14.54
C VAL A 342 -4.78 38.94 -14.28
N THR A 343 -5.02 40.23 -14.45
CA THR A 343 -4.09 41.31 -14.07
C THR A 343 -4.11 41.50 -12.55
N SER A 344 -2.97 41.30 -11.90
CA SER A 344 -2.82 41.57 -10.47
C SER A 344 -2.70 43.07 -10.21
N GLY A 345 -3.81 43.72 -9.86
CA GLY A 345 -3.80 45.10 -9.39
C GLY A 345 -3.11 45.24 -8.04
N LYS A 346 -2.11 46.13 -7.97
CA LYS A 346 -1.91 46.99 -6.79
C LYS A 346 -3.16 47.89 -6.68
N GLU A 347 -3.59 48.47 -5.56
CA GLU A 347 -2.95 49.16 -4.43
C GLU A 347 -4.11 49.50 -3.44
N PRO A 348 -3.98 50.31 -2.36
CA PRO A 348 -2.80 50.85 -1.68
C PRO A 348 -2.80 50.54 -0.16
N VAL A 349 -1.95 51.26 0.58
CA VAL A 349 -1.89 51.31 2.05
C VAL A 349 -3.00 52.19 2.65
N GLN A 350 -3.58 51.75 3.77
CA GLN A 350 -3.94 52.59 4.92
C GLN A 350 -3.73 51.79 6.22
#